data_AF-A0A7W4ZPG1-F1
#
_entry.id   AF-A0A7W4ZPG1-F1
#
_cell.length_a   1.000
_cell.length_b   1.000
_cell.length_c   1.000
_cell.angle_alpha   90.00
_cell.angle_beta   90.00
_cell.angle_gamma   90.00
#
_symmetry.space_group_name_H-M   'P 1'
#
loop_
_entity.id
_entity.type
_entity.pdbx_description
1 polymer ?
#
loop_
_entity_poly.entity_id
_entity_poly.type
_entity_poly.pdbx_seq_one_letter_code
_entity_poly.pdbx_strand_id
1 'polypeptide(L)'
;MGVVCAGLALLGLAAGAEGDEGGPAWLKWAMLGAAGGVLLLGAVGGRLPERGRALGLGAGLGFGVVEVAVRLIDGLSPGELFTNPAAYALVLGGGAAFLLLTSALQRGSVTTATAGPVLGETVAPALIGVVWLGDRTRPGLGRLAVLGFAVAVAGAPALSRFGEAPVEPQGGAAEEDAVAPK
;
A
#
# COMPACT_ATOMS: atom_id res chain seq x y z
N MET A 1 -14.99 1.66 10.62
CA MET A 1 -14.15 0.98 11.64
C MET A 1 -14.67 -0.40 12.00
N GLY A 2 -15.89 -0.55 12.56
CA GLY A 2 -16.40 -1.86 13.02
C GLY A 2 -16.34 -3.01 12.01
N VAL A 3 -16.64 -2.76 10.73
CA VAL A 3 -16.55 -3.79 9.67
C VAL A 3 -15.12 -4.27 9.44
N VAL A 4 -14.15 -3.35 9.38
CA VAL A 4 -12.72 -3.68 9.21
C VAL A 4 -12.22 -4.46 10.42
N CYS A 5 -12.52 -3.99 11.64
CA CYS A 5 -12.13 -4.68 12.87
C CYS A 5 -12.72 -6.09 12.95
N ALA A 6 -13.98 -6.27 12.56
CA ALA A 6 -14.61 -7.58 12.50
C ALA A 6 -13.93 -8.50 11.48
N GLY A 7 -13.64 -7.99 10.27
CA GLY A 7 -12.91 -8.74 9.25
C GLY A 7 -11.52 -9.19 9.73
N LEU A 8 -10.76 -8.29 10.36
CA LEU A 8 -9.45 -8.57 10.93
C LEU A 8 -9.52 -9.57 12.09
N ALA A 9 -10.56 -9.49 12.94
CA ALA A 9 -10.77 -10.47 14.01
C ALA A 9 -11.04 -11.87 13.44
N LEU A 10 -11.88 -12.00 12.41
CA LEU A 10 -12.13 -13.26 11.74
C LEU A 10 -10.87 -13.81 11.07
N LEU A 11 -10.09 -12.94 10.41
CA LEU A 11 -8.82 -13.31 9.79
C LEU A 11 -7.81 -13.80 10.84
N GLY A 12 -7.67 -13.09 11.97
CA GLY A 12 -6.79 -13.49 13.07
C GLY A 12 -7.20 -14.80 13.74
N LEU A 13 -8.49 -15.07 13.89
CA LEU A 13 -9.00 -16.36 14.38
C LEU A 13 -8.67 -17.51 13.40
N ALA A 14 -8.66 -17.22 12.11
CA ALA A 14 -8.36 -18.18 11.06
C ALA A 14 -6.85 -18.35 10.79
N ALA A 15 -6.01 -17.40 11.22
CA ALA A 15 -4.56 -17.41 11.02
C ALA A 15 -3.91 -18.63 11.72
N GLY A 16 -3.10 -19.36 10.95
CA GLY A 16 -2.29 -20.48 11.41
C GLY A 16 -0.84 -20.07 11.64
N ALA A 17 0.08 -21.04 11.58
CA ALA A 17 1.51 -20.75 11.68
C ALA A 17 1.98 -19.89 10.49
N GLU A 18 2.82 -18.90 10.79
CA GLU A 18 3.62 -18.21 9.78
C GLU A 18 4.49 -19.24 9.06
N GLY A 19 4.63 -19.12 7.74
CA GLY A 19 5.52 -20.00 6.99
C GLY A 19 6.99 -19.70 7.33
N ASP A 20 7.77 -20.74 7.60
CA ASP A 20 9.22 -20.66 7.88
C ASP A 20 10.07 -20.84 6.61
N GLU A 21 9.44 -20.77 5.43
CA GLU A 21 10.17 -20.85 4.18
C GLU A 21 10.70 -19.45 3.82
N GLY A 22 12.02 -19.30 3.74
CA GLY A 22 12.69 -18.06 3.27
C GLY A 22 12.37 -17.66 1.82
N GLY A 23 11.37 -18.30 1.21
CA GLY A 23 10.95 -18.13 -0.17
C GLY A 23 11.98 -18.65 -1.18
N PRO A 24 11.60 -18.81 -2.45
CA PRO A 24 12.55 -19.18 -3.49
C PRO A 24 13.55 -18.04 -3.72
N ALA A 25 14.82 -18.37 -3.98
CA ALA A 25 15.91 -17.38 -4.07
C ALA A 25 15.67 -16.25 -5.11
N TRP A 26 14.86 -16.51 -6.14
CA TRP A 26 14.50 -15.49 -7.14
C TRP A 26 13.59 -14.40 -6.58
N LEU A 27 12.86 -14.66 -5.48
CA LEU A 27 11.88 -13.73 -4.91
C LEU A 27 12.55 -12.46 -4.37
N LYS A 28 13.75 -12.59 -3.77
CA LYS A 28 14.57 -11.46 -3.32
C LYS A 28 14.90 -10.51 -4.48
N TRP A 29 15.25 -11.07 -5.64
CA TRP A 29 15.52 -10.33 -6.86
C TRP A 29 14.26 -9.78 -7.52
N ALA A 30 13.15 -10.52 -7.49
CA ALA A 30 11.87 -10.04 -7.99
C ALA A 30 11.36 -8.84 -7.21
N MET A 31 11.51 -8.83 -5.88
CA MET A 31 11.17 -7.67 -5.05
C MET A 31 12.06 -6.46 -5.38
N LEU A 32 13.35 -6.67 -5.62
CA LEU A 32 14.24 -5.60 -6.07
C LEU A 32 13.82 -5.04 -7.44
N GLY A 33 13.48 -5.93 -8.39
CA GLY A 33 12.94 -5.55 -9.69
C GLY A 33 11.61 -4.80 -9.59
N ALA A 34 10.72 -5.24 -8.71
CA ALA A 34 9.44 -4.58 -8.42
C ALA A 34 9.65 -3.19 -7.81
N ALA A 35 10.57 -3.03 -6.85
CA ALA A 35 10.96 -1.72 -6.29
C ALA A 35 11.47 -0.78 -7.40
N GLY A 36 12.33 -1.28 -8.29
CA GLY A 36 12.77 -0.54 -9.47
C GLY A 36 11.62 -0.15 -10.39
N GLY A 37 10.68 -1.07 -10.63
CA GLY A 37 9.45 -0.81 -11.39
C GLY A 37 8.59 0.29 -10.77
N VAL A 38 8.35 0.25 -9.46
CA VAL A 38 7.61 1.29 -8.72
C VAL A 38 8.31 2.64 -8.82
N LEU A 39 9.64 2.68 -8.68
CA LEU A 39 10.42 3.91 -8.82
C LEU A 39 10.30 4.50 -10.24
N LEU A 40 10.40 3.67 -11.27
CA LEU A 40 10.23 4.07 -12.67
C LEU A 40 8.80 4.55 -12.94
N LEU A 41 7.79 3.83 -12.43
CA LEU A 41 6.39 4.24 -12.52
C LEU A 41 6.15 5.57 -11.80
N GLY A 42 6.82 5.85 -10.68
CA GLY A 42 6.75 7.16 -10.04
C GLY A 42 7.41 8.27 -10.86
N ALA A 43 8.57 8.00 -11.44
CA ALA A 43 9.28 8.95 -12.29
C ALA A 43 8.49 9.31 -13.57
N VAL A 44 7.82 8.33 -14.19
CA VAL A 44 7.03 8.52 -15.42
C VAL A 44 5.60 8.98 -15.10
N GLY A 45 4.98 8.39 -14.09
CA GLY A 45 3.59 8.61 -13.68
C GLY A 45 3.30 10.01 -13.13
N GLY A 46 4.34 10.72 -12.65
CA GLY A 46 4.24 12.13 -12.30
C GLY A 46 3.76 13.06 -13.43
N ARG A 47 3.70 12.56 -14.68
CA ARG A 47 3.25 13.31 -15.87
C ARG A 47 1.80 13.03 -16.29
N LEU A 48 1.12 12.01 -15.77
CA LEU A 48 -0.22 11.60 -16.24
C LEU A 48 -1.35 12.57 -15.85
N PRO A 49 -2.55 12.53 -16.46
CA PRO A 49 -3.67 13.42 -16.12
C PRO A 49 -4.36 13.08 -14.78
N GLU A 50 -4.54 11.79 -14.46
CA GLU A 50 -5.17 11.31 -13.20
C GLU A 50 -4.14 11.01 -12.09
N ARG A 51 -3.40 12.04 -11.67
CA ARG A 51 -2.19 11.89 -10.84
C ARG A 51 -2.45 11.28 -9.46
N GLY A 52 -3.44 11.77 -8.71
CA GLY A 52 -3.62 11.39 -7.30
C GLY A 52 -3.84 9.89 -7.07
N ARG A 53 -4.75 9.27 -7.83
CA ARG A 53 -5.07 7.84 -7.70
C ARG A 53 -3.94 6.92 -8.15
N ALA A 54 -3.31 7.23 -9.28
CA ALA A 54 -2.19 6.44 -9.79
C ALA A 54 -0.97 6.50 -8.87
N LEU A 55 -0.67 7.68 -8.31
CA LEU A 55 0.41 7.86 -7.34
C LEU A 55 0.12 7.13 -6.02
N GLY A 56 -1.12 7.17 -5.52
CA GLY A 56 -1.53 6.42 -4.34
C GLY A 56 -1.43 4.90 -4.53
N LEU A 57 -1.90 4.38 -5.67
CA LEU A 57 -1.74 2.94 -5.99
C LEU A 57 -0.27 2.55 -6.12
N GLY A 58 0.56 3.38 -6.77
CA GLY A 58 1.99 3.16 -6.86
C GLY A 58 2.68 3.14 -5.49
N ALA A 59 2.24 4.00 -4.56
CA ALA A 59 2.73 3.98 -3.19
C ALA A 59 2.39 2.67 -2.48
N GLY A 60 1.17 2.16 -2.63
CA GLY A 60 0.77 0.85 -2.08
C GLY A 60 1.59 -0.32 -2.60
N LEU A 61 1.89 -0.32 -3.90
CA LEU A 61 2.79 -1.33 -4.47
C LEU A 61 4.19 -1.25 -3.87
N GLY A 62 4.72 -0.04 -3.67
CA GLY A 62 6.02 0.14 -3.02
C GLY A 62 6.03 -0.29 -1.56
N PHE A 63 4.98 0.00 -0.78
CA PHE A 63 4.85 -0.51 0.59
C PHE A 63 4.62 -2.02 0.64
N GLY A 64 3.89 -2.59 -0.32
CA GLY A 64 3.79 -4.05 -0.44
C GLY A 64 5.14 -4.72 -0.70
N VAL A 65 6.02 -4.09 -1.49
CA VAL A 65 7.41 -4.57 -1.64
C VAL A 65 8.16 -4.55 -0.31
N VAL A 66 7.96 -3.50 0.52
CA VAL A 66 8.56 -3.42 1.86
C VAL A 66 8.10 -4.58 2.75
N GLU A 67 6.79 -4.84 2.81
CA GLU A 67 6.23 -5.94 3.64
C GLU A 67 6.82 -7.31 3.26
N VAL A 68 6.90 -7.61 1.96
CA VAL A 68 7.50 -8.86 1.50
C VAL A 68 9.01 -8.86 1.73
N ALA A 69 9.70 -7.76 1.46
CA ALA A 69 11.16 -7.67 1.58
C ALA A 69 11.64 -7.92 3.03
N VAL A 70 10.95 -7.38 4.04
CA VAL A 70 11.29 -7.64 5.45
C VAL A 70 11.25 -9.13 5.78
N ARG A 71 10.26 -9.85 5.25
CA ARG A 71 10.11 -11.30 5.46
C ARG A 71 11.19 -12.14 4.78
N LEU A 72 11.94 -11.57 3.84
CA LEU A 72 13.05 -12.21 3.12
C LEU A 72 14.43 -11.84 3.70
N ILE A 73 14.47 -11.08 4.80
CA ILE A 73 15.69 -10.72 5.51
C ILE A 73 15.86 -11.67 6.69
N ASP A 74 16.70 -12.69 6.49
CA ASP A 74 16.93 -13.78 7.45
C ASP A 74 17.88 -13.39 8.60
N GLY A 75 18.61 -12.29 8.46
CA GLY A 75 19.61 -11.83 9.43
C GLY A 75 19.88 -10.33 9.35
N LEU A 76 20.24 -9.74 10.49
CA LEU A 76 20.47 -8.29 10.65
C LEU A 76 21.96 -7.93 10.78
N SER A 77 22.86 -8.89 10.57
CA SER A 77 24.29 -8.57 10.56
C SER A 77 24.61 -7.67 9.35
N PRO A 78 25.54 -6.69 9.48
CA PRO A 78 25.84 -5.79 8.37
C PRO A 78 26.22 -6.53 7.08
N GLY A 79 27.01 -7.60 7.18
CA GLY A 79 27.45 -8.38 6.02
C GLY A 79 26.31 -9.10 5.30
N GLU A 80 25.35 -9.65 6.03
CA GLU A 80 24.16 -10.29 5.44
C GLU A 80 23.25 -9.24 4.78
N LEU A 81 23.11 -8.07 5.40
CA LEU A 81 22.26 -7.02 4.86
C LEU A 81 22.79 -6.46 3.53
N PHE A 82 24.11 -6.26 3.42
CA PHE A 82 24.75 -5.80 2.17
C PHE A 82 24.78 -6.86 1.07
N THR A 83 24.63 -8.14 1.40
CA THR A 83 24.61 -9.21 0.40
C THR A 83 23.19 -9.65 0.02
N ASN A 84 22.17 -9.22 0.78
CA ASN A 84 20.79 -9.57 0.55
C ASN A 84 20.07 -8.57 -0.38
N PRO A 85 19.63 -8.98 -1.60
CA PRO A 85 18.88 -8.13 -2.51
C PRO A 85 17.59 -7.56 -1.93
N ALA A 86 16.95 -8.28 -0.99
CA ALA A 86 15.72 -7.82 -0.33
C ALA A 86 15.96 -6.57 0.53
N ALA A 87 17.15 -6.39 1.10
CA ALA A 87 17.48 -5.17 1.86
C ALA A 87 17.50 -3.93 0.95
N TYR A 88 17.98 -4.09 -0.28
CA TYR A 88 17.93 -3.02 -1.28
C TYR A 88 16.50 -2.77 -1.77
N ALA A 89 15.72 -3.83 -1.98
CA ALA A 89 14.31 -3.74 -2.33
C ALA A 89 13.50 -2.99 -1.26
N LEU A 90 13.80 -3.24 0.02
CA LEU A 90 13.19 -2.58 1.17
C LEU A 90 13.40 -1.06 1.13
N VAL A 91 14.66 -0.64 0.98
CA VAL A 91 15.02 0.79 0.98
C VAL A 91 14.48 1.49 -0.27
N LEU A 92 14.65 0.87 -1.45
CA LEU A 92 14.18 1.44 -2.71
C LEU A 92 12.65 1.49 -2.77
N GLY A 93 11.98 0.40 -2.39
CA GLY A 93 10.52 0.28 -2.36
C GLY A 93 9.91 1.27 -1.38
N GLY A 94 10.43 1.34 -0.16
CA GLY A 94 9.96 2.28 0.86
C GLY A 94 10.19 3.75 0.47
N GLY A 95 11.37 4.07 -0.06
CA GLY A 95 11.68 5.41 -0.56
C GLY A 95 10.75 5.82 -1.71
N ALA A 96 10.56 4.94 -2.70
CA ALA A 96 9.65 5.18 -3.82
C ALA A 96 8.20 5.33 -3.34
N ALA A 97 7.75 4.45 -2.44
CA ALA A 97 6.40 4.48 -1.87
C ALA A 97 6.12 5.81 -1.15
N PHE A 98 7.06 6.25 -0.32
CA PHE A 98 6.94 7.48 0.44
C PHE A 98 6.87 8.72 -0.45
N LEU A 99 7.73 8.78 -1.49
CA LEU A 99 7.71 9.87 -2.47
C LEU A 99 6.41 9.89 -3.26
N LEU A 100 5.91 8.72 -3.67
CA LEU A 100 4.65 8.56 -4.37
C LEU A 100 3.46 8.98 -3.51
N LEU A 101 3.42 8.55 -2.25
CA LEU A 101 2.38 8.90 -1.29
C LEU A 101 2.37 10.42 -1.04
N THR A 102 3.54 11.00 -0.78
CA THR A 102 3.69 12.45 -0.58
C THR A 102 3.21 13.22 -1.81
N SER A 103 3.57 12.75 -3.01
CA SER A 103 3.12 13.35 -4.26
C SER A 103 1.61 13.20 -4.48
N ALA A 104 1.03 12.08 -4.07
CA ALA A 104 -0.41 11.84 -4.12
C ALA A 104 -1.17 12.81 -3.20
N LEU A 105 -0.68 13.01 -1.98
CA LEU A 105 -1.24 13.94 -1.00
C LEU A 105 -1.14 15.40 -1.45
N GLN A 106 -0.02 15.78 -2.07
CA GLN A 106 0.18 17.15 -2.57
C GLN A 106 -0.71 17.49 -3.77
N ARG A 107 -1.16 16.49 -4.53
CA ARG A 107 -1.77 16.68 -5.87
C ARG A 107 -3.21 16.16 -5.98
N GLY A 108 -3.75 15.57 -4.93
CA GLY A 108 -5.06 14.92 -4.93
C GLY A 108 -5.75 15.01 -3.57
N SER A 109 -6.94 14.41 -3.47
CA SER A 109 -7.66 14.36 -2.20
C SER A 109 -7.05 13.30 -1.27
N VAL A 110 -7.14 13.52 0.04
CA VAL A 110 -6.64 12.60 1.07
C VAL A 110 -7.26 11.22 0.89
N THR A 111 -8.56 11.13 0.59
CA THR A 111 -9.23 9.86 0.31
C THR A 111 -8.60 9.11 -0.86
N THR A 112 -8.28 9.80 -1.96
CA THR A 112 -7.65 9.15 -3.12
C THR A 112 -6.20 8.75 -2.88
N ALA A 113 -5.47 9.57 -2.12
CA ALA A 113 -4.08 9.32 -1.76
C ALA A 113 -3.92 8.15 -0.77
N THR A 114 -4.94 7.88 0.05
CA THR A 114 -4.89 6.85 1.10
C THR A 114 -5.63 5.56 0.76
N ALA A 115 -6.65 5.59 -0.09
CA ALA A 115 -7.38 4.38 -0.50
C ALA A 115 -6.53 3.43 -1.36
N GLY A 116 -5.69 3.99 -2.25
CA GLY A 116 -4.83 3.22 -3.14
C GLY A 116 -3.75 2.43 -2.40
N PRO A 117 -2.99 3.05 -1.47
CA PRO A 117 -1.94 2.37 -0.74
C PRO A 117 -2.41 1.14 0.02
N VAL A 118 -3.48 1.30 0.80
CA VAL A 118 -4.00 0.25 1.69
C VAL A 118 -4.37 -1.02 0.92
N LEU A 119 -4.97 -0.87 -0.26
CA LEU A 119 -5.30 -2.02 -1.11
C LEU A 119 -4.05 -2.68 -1.69
N GLY A 120 -3.11 -1.87 -2.19
CA GLY A 120 -1.90 -2.36 -2.85
C GLY A 120 -0.95 -3.09 -1.90
N GLU A 121 -0.78 -2.53 -0.70
CA GLU A 121 0.10 -3.10 0.32
C GLU A 121 -0.54 -4.27 1.07
N THR A 122 -1.87 -4.41 1.09
CA THR A 122 -2.49 -5.54 1.78
C THR A 122 -2.61 -6.78 0.90
N VAL A 123 -3.04 -6.61 -0.36
CA VAL A 123 -3.40 -7.76 -1.21
C VAL A 123 -2.18 -8.45 -1.78
N ALA A 124 -1.21 -7.69 -2.29
CA ALA A 124 -0.05 -8.28 -2.94
C ALA A 124 0.83 -9.08 -1.96
N PRO A 125 1.20 -8.55 -0.77
CA PRO A 125 1.99 -9.30 0.21
C PRO A 125 1.25 -10.49 0.78
N ALA A 126 -0.05 -10.39 1.03
CA ALA A 126 -0.84 -11.53 1.51
C ALA A 126 -0.85 -12.69 0.50
N LEU A 127 -1.04 -12.39 -0.79
CA LEU A 127 -0.94 -13.40 -1.85
C LEU A 127 0.48 -13.96 -1.93
N ILE A 128 1.50 -13.10 -1.80
CA ILE A 128 2.89 -13.55 -1.87
C ILE A 128 3.23 -14.48 -0.71
N GLY A 129 2.78 -14.12 0.50
CA GLY A 129 2.90 -14.91 1.72
C GLY A 129 2.34 -16.32 1.58
N VAL A 130 1.10 -16.44 1.09
CA VAL A 130 0.41 -17.72 0.94
C VAL A 130 1.02 -18.59 -0.17
N VAL A 131 1.38 -17.99 -1.31
CA VAL A 131 1.83 -18.74 -2.49
C VAL A 131 3.31 -19.13 -2.39
N TRP A 132 4.18 -18.24 -1.88
CA TRP A 132 5.64 -18.44 -1.93
C TRP A 132 6.35 -18.47 -0.58
N LEU A 133 5.77 -17.92 0.50
CA LEU A 133 6.39 -17.97 1.83
C LEU A 133 5.74 -19.02 2.76
N GLY A 134 4.70 -19.71 2.29
CA GLY A 134 4.07 -20.81 3.01
C GLY A 134 3.08 -20.39 4.10
N ASP A 135 2.53 -19.17 4.04
CA ASP A 135 1.52 -18.72 5.01
C ASP A 135 0.29 -19.62 4.98
N ARG A 136 -0.09 -20.14 6.16
CA ARG A 136 -1.17 -21.11 6.29
C ARG A 136 -2.23 -20.66 7.27
N THR A 137 -3.48 -20.91 6.91
CA THR A 137 -4.62 -20.78 7.82
C THR A 137 -4.78 -22.06 8.64
N ARG A 138 -5.38 -21.97 9.83
CA ARG A 138 -5.73 -23.15 10.64
C ARG A 138 -6.56 -24.15 9.80
N PRO A 139 -6.38 -25.47 10.01
CA PRO A 139 -7.13 -26.48 9.28
C PRO A 139 -8.65 -26.23 9.36
N GLY A 140 -9.32 -26.25 8.21
CA GLY A 140 -10.78 -26.03 8.12
C GLY A 140 -11.24 -24.57 8.15
N LEU A 141 -10.36 -23.59 8.46
CA LEU A 141 -10.72 -22.16 8.53
C LEU A 141 -10.36 -21.34 7.29
N GLY A 142 -9.86 -21.96 6.21
CA GLY A 142 -9.45 -21.22 5.00
C GLY A 142 -10.56 -20.36 4.39
N ARG A 143 -11.80 -20.85 4.36
CA ARG A 143 -12.96 -20.06 3.87
C ARG A 143 -13.25 -18.85 4.76
N LEU A 144 -13.05 -19.02 6.08
CA LEU A 144 -13.22 -17.94 7.06
C LEU A 144 -12.14 -16.88 6.92
N ALA A 145 -10.89 -17.30 6.67
CA ALA A 145 -9.79 -16.38 6.38
C ALA A 145 -10.06 -15.56 5.12
N VAL A 146 -10.47 -16.21 4.02
CA VAL A 146 -10.80 -15.52 2.76
C VAL A 146 -11.94 -14.52 2.97
N LEU A 147 -12.98 -14.90 3.73
CA LEU A 147 -14.09 -14.00 4.05
C LEU A 147 -13.64 -12.81 4.91
N GLY A 148 -12.90 -13.07 5.99
CA GLY A 148 -12.40 -12.02 6.89
C GLY A 148 -11.47 -11.04 6.17
N PHE A 149 -10.59 -11.57 5.32
CA PHE A 149 -9.72 -10.78 4.44
C PHE A 149 -10.53 -9.94 3.45
N ALA A 150 -11.49 -10.54 2.74
CA ALA A 150 -12.33 -9.82 1.78
C ALA A 150 -13.15 -8.70 2.45
N VAL A 151 -13.68 -8.95 3.65
CA VAL A 151 -14.40 -7.94 4.45
C VAL A 151 -13.47 -6.81 4.88
N ALA A 152 -12.26 -7.12 5.35
CA ALA A 152 -11.27 -6.11 5.74
C ALA A 152 -10.85 -5.24 4.56
N VAL A 153 -10.51 -5.86 3.42
CA VAL A 153 -10.09 -5.18 2.18
C VAL A 153 -11.23 -4.32 1.62
N ALA A 154 -12.46 -4.83 1.57
CA ALA A 154 -13.61 -4.06 1.08
C ALA A 154 -13.98 -2.89 2.03
N GLY A 155 -13.75 -3.06 3.33
CA GLY A 155 -14.02 -2.03 4.34
C GLY A 155 -13.02 -0.87 4.35
N ALA A 156 -11.79 -1.08 3.89
CA ALA A 156 -10.73 -0.07 3.92
C ALA A 156 -11.00 1.17 3.04
N PRO A 157 -11.42 1.05 1.76
CA PRO A 157 -11.78 2.21 0.94
C PRO A 157 -13.04 2.93 1.43
N ALA A 158 -13.95 2.22 2.10
CA ALA A 158 -15.13 2.84 2.69
C ALA A 158 -14.76 3.69 3.91
N LEU A 159 -13.73 3.30 4.67
CA LEU A 159 -13.22 4.03 5.82
C LEU A 159 -12.46 5.30 5.41
N SER A 160 -11.64 5.24 4.36
CA SER A 160 -10.83 6.39 3.93
C SER A 160 -11.67 7.60 3.50
N ARG A 161 -12.90 7.38 3.00
CA ARG A 161 -13.86 8.44 2.62
C ARG A 161 -14.32 9.31 3.78
N PHE A 162 -14.24 8.84 5.02
CA PHE A 162 -14.66 9.62 6.19
C PHE A 162 -13.57 10.59 6.69
N GLY A 163 -12.41 10.65 6.03
CA GLY A 163 -11.31 11.56 6.38
C GLY A 163 -11.39 12.94 5.75
N GLU A 164 -12.31 13.19 4.81
CA GLU A 164 -12.48 14.52 4.22
C GLU A 164 -13.20 15.46 5.21
N ALA A 165 -12.60 16.62 5.51
CA ALA A 165 -13.30 17.70 6.19
C ALA A 165 -14.41 18.27 5.26
N PRO A 166 -15.57 18.70 5.80
CA PRO A 166 -16.58 19.38 4.99
C PRO A 166 -15.94 20.56 4.27
N VAL A 167 -15.98 20.55 2.94
CA VAL A 167 -15.61 21.72 2.14
C VAL A 167 -16.72 22.74 2.37
N GLU A 168 -16.47 23.76 3.19
CA GLU A 168 -17.36 24.92 3.20
C GLU A 168 -17.37 25.49 1.77
N PRO A 169 -18.55 25.66 1.17
CA PRO A 169 -18.63 26.31 -0.13
C PRO A 169 -18.14 27.75 0.07
N GLN A 170 -16.95 28.06 -0.47
CA GLN A 170 -16.50 29.44 -0.64
C GLN A 170 -17.43 30.12 -1.65
N GLY A 171 -18.56 30.59 -1.16
CA GLY A 171 -19.43 31.52 -1.87
C GLY A 171 -18.93 32.94 -1.69
N GLY A 172 -18.71 33.63 -2.81
CA GLY A 172 -18.76 35.10 -2.88
C GLY A 172 -17.45 35.84 -2.70
N ALA A 173 -16.58 35.81 -3.71
CA ALA A 173 -15.70 36.94 -4.02
C ALA A 173 -15.72 37.17 -5.54
N ALA A 174 -16.92 37.44 -6.04
CA ALA A 174 -17.17 37.94 -7.38
C ALA A 174 -18.11 39.13 -7.27
N GLU A 175 -17.73 40.16 -6.51
CA GLU A 175 -18.39 41.48 -6.55
C GLU A 175 -17.48 42.58 -6.00
N GLU A 176 -16.32 42.81 -6.62
CA GLU A 176 -15.59 44.09 -6.45
C GLU A 176 -14.77 44.41 -7.71
N ASP A 177 -15.43 44.40 -8.88
CA ASP A 177 -14.86 44.98 -10.10
C ASP A 177 -15.95 45.67 -10.95
N ALA A 178 -16.74 46.52 -10.28
CA ALA A 178 -17.74 47.36 -10.95
C ALA A 178 -17.93 48.73 -10.27
N VAL A 179 -16.84 49.42 -9.94
CA VAL A 179 -16.83 50.90 -9.94
C VAL A 179 -15.49 51.36 -10.50
N ALA A 180 -15.44 51.50 -11.83
CA ALA A 180 -14.40 52.24 -12.56
C ALA A 180 -14.97 53.63 -12.97
N PRO A 181 -14.14 54.58 -13.45
CA PRO A 181 -13.98 55.92 -12.88
C PRO A 181 -14.89 57.00 -13.49
N LYS A 182 -15.14 58.08 -12.73
CA LYS A 182 -15.20 59.47 -13.19
C LYS A 182 -15.08 60.44 -12.02
#